data_AF-A0A1G5FIN3-F1
#
_entry.id   AF-A0A1G5FIN3-F1
#
_cell.length_a   1.000
_cell.length_b   1.000
_cell.length_c   1.000
_cell.angle_alpha   90.00
_cell.angle_beta   90.00
_cell.angle_gamma   90.00
#
_symmetry.space_group_name_H-M   'P 1'
#
loop_
_entity.id
_entity.type
_entity.pdbx_description
1 polymer ?
#
loop_
_entity_poly.entity_id
_entity_poly.type
_entity_poly.pdbx_seq_one_letter_code
_entity_poly.pdbx_strand_id
1 'polypeptide(L)'
;MLHPVDPLTIVVVRTGGFAGLRRAWRVEVAGTDAEAWLPLVDACPWEEPPASAPGADRFSWEVAAIHGDTDRRAVVGDATGPWRALIDRVQADGAAVRPADLSENAGG
;
A
#
# COMPACT_ATOMS: atom_id res chain seq x y z
N MET A 1 20.38 11.33 -21.36
CA MET A 1 20.15 11.65 -19.94
C MET A 1 19.34 10.51 -19.37
N LEU A 2 19.91 9.74 -18.44
CA LEU A 2 19.11 8.85 -17.59
C LEU A 2 18.19 9.78 -16.81
N HIS A 3 16.89 9.71 -17.09
CA HIS A 3 15.89 10.17 -16.13
C HIS A 3 16.20 9.41 -14.84
N PRO A 4 16.34 10.08 -13.68
CA PRO A 4 16.28 9.36 -12.43
C PRO A 4 14.99 8.54 -12.48
N VAL A 5 15.12 7.22 -12.44
CA VAL A 5 13.96 6.33 -12.36
C VAL A 5 13.30 6.65 -11.05
N ASP A 6 12.13 7.26 -11.10
CA ASP A 6 11.44 7.67 -9.90
C ASP A 6 11.24 6.44 -9.00
N PRO A 7 11.64 6.50 -7.72
CA PRO A 7 11.44 5.38 -6.83
C PRO A 7 9.95 5.16 -6.64
N LEU A 8 9.54 3.89 -6.67
CA LEU A 8 8.21 3.47 -6.28
C LEU A 8 8.23 3.07 -4.80
N THR A 9 7.48 3.80 -3.99
CA THR A 9 7.23 3.47 -2.59
C THR A 9 5.80 2.96 -2.44
N ILE A 10 5.63 1.77 -1.87
CA ILE A 10 4.32 1.21 -1.55
C ILE A 10 4.25 0.98 -0.04
N VAL A 11 3.22 1.53 0.59
CA VAL A 11 2.95 1.37 2.02
C VAL A 11 1.61 0.69 2.20
N VAL A 12 1.58 -0.34 3.03
CA VAL A 12 0.36 -1.05 3.43
C VAL A 12 0.26 -1.05 4.94
N VAL A 13 -0.85 -0.55 5.47
CA VAL A 13 -1.16 -0.56 6.90
C VAL A 13 -2.43 -1.37 7.11
N ARG A 14 -2.32 -2.46 7.84
CA ARG A 14 -3.47 -3.20 8.34
C ARG A 14 -3.92 -2.60 9.66
N THR A 15 -5.15 -2.13 9.70
CA THR A 15 -5.82 -1.62 10.90
C THR A 15 -7.01 -2.52 11.23
N GLY A 16 -7.18 -2.91 12.49
CA GLY A 16 -8.41 -3.57 12.94
C GLY A 16 -8.22 -4.73 13.92
N GLY A 17 -9.35 -5.26 14.39
CA GLY A 17 -9.44 -6.24 15.48
C GLY A 17 -9.74 -5.60 16.83
N PHE A 18 -10.35 -6.37 17.73
CA PHE A 18 -10.78 -5.97 19.09
C PHE A 18 -9.67 -5.40 19.99
N ALA A 19 -8.40 -5.52 19.58
CA ALA A 19 -7.22 -5.13 20.36
C ALA A 19 -6.43 -3.93 19.79
N GLY A 20 -6.92 -3.26 18.73
CA GLY A 20 -6.27 -2.07 18.18
C GLY A 20 -4.89 -2.31 17.55
N LEU A 21 -4.57 -3.57 17.21
CA LEU A 21 -3.28 -3.92 16.61
C LEU A 21 -3.16 -3.32 15.22
N ARG A 22 -2.10 -2.53 15.01
CA ARG A 22 -1.72 -1.99 13.71
C ARG A 22 -0.45 -2.68 13.23
N ARG A 23 -0.46 -3.16 11.99
CA ARG A 23 0.73 -3.71 11.33
C ARG A 23 0.97 -2.94 10.05
N ALA A 24 2.23 -2.66 9.75
CA ALA A 24 2.59 -1.89 8.58
C ALA A 24 3.77 -2.53 7.84
N TRP A 25 3.75 -2.38 6.52
CA TRP A 25 4.76 -2.85 5.60
C TRP A 25 5.08 -1.75 4.60
N ARG A 26 6.35 -1.67 4.19
CA ARG A 26 6.84 -0.74 3.19
C ARG A 26 7.74 -1.46 2.19
N VAL A 27 7.49 -1.19 0.92
CA VAL A 27 8.37 -1.54 -0.20
C VAL A 27 8.88 -0.23 -0.78
N GLU A 28 10.18 -0.17 -1.05
CA GLU A 28 10.82 0.94 -1.75
C GLU A 28 11.75 0.34 -2.80
N VAL A 29 11.43 0.56 -4.06
CA VAL A 29 12.11 -0.02 -5.22
C VAL A 29 12.31 1.03 -6.29
N ALA A 30 13.33 0.87 -7.13
CA ALA A 30 13.64 1.79 -8.21
C ALA A 30 14.05 1.02 -9.47
N GLY A 31 14.01 1.68 -10.63
CA GLY A 31 14.42 1.07 -11.91
C GLY A 31 13.60 -0.16 -12.26
N THR A 32 14.26 -1.23 -12.71
CA THR A 32 13.59 -2.45 -13.18
C THR A 32 12.76 -3.14 -12.11
N ASP A 33 13.13 -3.01 -10.83
CA ASP A 33 12.30 -3.54 -9.76
C ASP A 33 10.97 -2.79 -9.72
N ALA A 34 10.97 -1.45 -9.76
CA ALA A 34 9.75 -0.65 -9.80
C ALA A 34 8.85 -1.02 -10.99
N GLU A 35 9.42 -1.25 -12.18
CA GLU A 35 8.69 -1.71 -13.38
C GLU A 35 7.94 -3.03 -13.14
N ALA A 36 8.44 -3.92 -12.29
CA ALA A 36 7.75 -5.17 -11.93
C ALA A 36 6.58 -4.97 -10.97
N TRP A 37 6.49 -3.84 -10.29
CA TRP A 37 5.41 -3.51 -9.35
C TRP A 37 4.33 -2.62 -9.97
N LEU A 38 4.68 -1.74 -10.90
CA LEU A 38 3.74 -0.81 -11.55
C LEU A 38 2.46 -1.49 -12.08
N PRO A 39 2.51 -2.64 -12.80
CA PRO A 39 1.30 -3.30 -13.29
C PRO A 39 0.35 -3.75 -12.17
N LEU A 40 0.89 -4.13 -11.01
CA LEU A 40 0.11 -4.56 -9.86
C LEU A 40 -0.56 -3.36 -9.16
N VAL A 41 0.17 -2.24 -9.08
CA VAL A 41 -0.34 -0.98 -8.56
C VAL A 41 -1.43 -0.45 -9.49
N ASP A 42 -1.21 -0.44 -10.82
CA ASP A 42 -2.17 0.09 -11.80
C ASP A 42 -3.44 -0.75 -11.95
N ALA A 43 -3.37 -2.05 -11.66
CA ALA A 43 -4.55 -2.92 -11.64
C ALA A 43 -5.49 -2.62 -10.45
N CYS A 44 -5.04 -1.89 -9.44
CA CYS A 44 -5.87 -1.57 -8.28
C CYS A 44 -6.87 -0.46 -8.61
N PRO A 45 -8.16 -0.60 -8.22
CA PRO A 45 -9.17 0.42 -8.44
C PRO A 45 -9.04 1.55 -7.41
N TRP A 46 -8.02 2.40 -7.54
CA TRP A 46 -7.74 3.51 -6.60
C TRP A 46 -8.86 4.55 -6.50
N GLU A 47 -9.55 4.81 -7.62
CA GLU A 47 -10.61 5.83 -7.74
C GLU A 47 -11.99 5.30 -7.32
N GLU A 48 -12.15 3.99 -7.17
CA GLU A 48 -13.45 3.41 -6.85
C GLU A 48 -13.63 3.43 -5.32
N PRO A 49 -14.75 3.96 -4.81
CA PRO A 49 -15.00 3.93 -3.38
C PRO A 49 -14.95 2.48 -2.92
N PRO A 50 -14.17 2.17 -1.86
CA PRO A 50 -14.07 0.82 -1.37
C PRO A 50 -15.48 0.31 -1.08
N ALA A 51 -15.81 -0.86 -1.62
CA ALA A 51 -17.12 -1.48 -1.42
C ALA A 51 -17.47 -1.39 0.07
N SER A 52 -18.54 -0.64 0.37
CA SER A 52 -18.87 -0.29 1.75
C SER A 52 -19.27 -1.52 2.56
N ALA A 53 -18.62 -1.67 3.71
CA ALA A 53 -19.09 -2.28 4.95
C ALA A 53 -19.05 -3.84 5.07
N PRO A 54 -19.27 -4.37 6.28
CA PRO A 54 -18.27 -5.10 7.06
C PRO A 54 -18.40 -6.61 6.85
N GLY A 55 -17.47 -7.19 6.10
CA GLY A 55 -17.18 -8.62 6.18
C GLY A 55 -16.60 -9.00 7.55
N ALA A 56 -16.73 -10.29 7.90
CA ALA A 56 -16.52 -10.89 9.24
C ALA A 56 -15.23 -10.51 9.98
N ASP A 57 -14.24 -9.97 9.28
CA ASP A 57 -12.89 -9.77 9.78
C ASP A 57 -12.64 -8.38 10.38
N ARG A 58 -13.52 -7.39 10.19
CA ARG A 58 -13.40 -6.02 10.78
C ARG A 58 -12.02 -5.35 10.61
N PHE A 59 -11.20 -5.80 9.66
CA PHE A 59 -9.93 -5.19 9.32
C PHE A 59 -10.13 -4.26 8.13
N SER A 60 -9.43 -3.14 8.15
CA SER A 60 -9.25 -2.23 7.03
C SER A 60 -7.77 -2.19 6.67
N TRP A 61 -7.48 -1.91 5.40
CA TRP A 61 -6.14 -1.77 4.86
C TRP A 61 -5.99 -0.38 4.29
N GLU A 62 -5.07 0.41 4.80
CA GLU A 62 -4.66 1.66 4.17
C GLU A 62 -3.51 1.34 3.22
N VAL A 63 -3.68 1.60 1.94
CA VAL A 63 -2.68 1.35 0.91
C VAL A 63 -2.31 2.69 0.27
N ALA A 64 -1.01 2.95 0.16
CA ALA A 64 -0.47 4.12 -0.52
C ALA A 64 0.62 3.69 -1.51
N ALA A 65 0.64 4.30 -2.68
CA ALA A 65 1.67 4.10 -3.70
C ALA A 65 2.13 5.47 -4.23
N ILE A 66 3.44 5.73 -4.10
CA ILE A 66 4.08 6.98 -4.52
C ILE A 66 5.12 6.63 -5.58
N HIS A 67 5.03 7.27 -6.74
CA HIS A 67 5.97 7.11 -7.85
C HIS A 67 6.11 8.43 -8.60
N GLY A 68 7.27 9.09 -8.43
CA GLY A 68 7.50 10.43 -8.95
C GLY A 68 6.46 11.41 -8.39
N ASP A 69 5.78 12.14 -9.29
CA ASP A 69 4.70 13.06 -8.93
C ASP A 69 3.34 12.37 -8.66
N THR A 70 3.24 11.06 -8.82
CA THR A 70 1.99 10.31 -8.62
C THR A 70 1.90 9.80 -7.18
N ASP A 71 0.92 10.28 -6.41
CA ASP A 71 0.54 9.75 -5.09
C ASP A 71 -0.90 9.21 -5.16
N ARG A 72 -1.04 7.90 -4.93
CA ARG A 72 -2.34 7.21 -4.89
C ARG A 72 -2.56 6.60 -3.52
N ARG A 73 -3.73 6.81 -2.94
CA ARG A 73 -4.11 6.27 -1.63
C ARG A 73 -5.52 5.71 -1.64
N ALA A 74 -5.70 4.57 -1.01
CA ALA A 74 -6.99 3.93 -0.86
C ALA A 74 -7.12 3.28 0.52
N VAL A 75 -8.34 3.28 1.06
CA VAL A 75 -8.69 2.50 2.25
C VAL A 75 -9.53 1.33 1.79
N VAL A 76 -9.07 0.10 2.00
CA VAL A 76 -9.68 -1.12 1.48
C VAL A 76 -10.25 -1.93 2.65
N GLY A 77 -11.57 -2.11 2.68
CA GLY A 77 -12.23 -2.94 3.69
C GLY A 77 -12.07 -4.42 3.40
N ASP A 78 -12.63 -4.88 2.28
CA ASP A 78 -12.49 -6.26 1.80
C ASP A 78 -11.41 -6.32 0.70
N ALA A 79 -10.17 -6.58 1.12
CA ALA A 79 -9.04 -6.70 0.21
C ALA A 79 -9.16 -7.96 -0.66
N THR A 80 -9.79 -7.82 -1.82
CA THR A 80 -9.99 -8.87 -2.84
C THR A 80 -9.37 -8.47 -4.18
N GLY A 81 -9.21 -9.45 -5.07
CA GLY A 81 -8.69 -9.23 -6.43
C GLY A 81 -7.33 -8.52 -6.45
N PRO A 82 -7.18 -7.41 -7.21
CA PRO A 82 -5.89 -6.72 -7.35
C PRO A 82 -5.38 -6.17 -6.01
N TRP A 83 -6.27 -5.71 -5.11
CA TRP A 83 -5.87 -5.26 -3.78
C TRP A 83 -5.23 -6.38 -2.96
N ARG A 84 -5.81 -7.58 -3.00
CA ARG A 84 -5.27 -8.73 -2.28
C ARG A 84 -3.88 -9.09 -2.78
N ALA A 85 -3.72 -9.13 -4.10
CA ALA A 85 -2.44 -9.46 -4.72
C ALA A 85 -1.36 -8.42 -4.39
N LEU A 86 -1.69 -7.12 -4.40
CA LEU A 86 -0.78 -6.05 -4.00
C LEU A 86 -0.37 -6.19 -2.53
N ILE A 87 -1.34 -6.35 -1.62
CA ILE A 87 -1.09 -6.48 -0.19
C ILE A 87 -0.24 -7.71 0.10
N ASP A 88 -0.57 -8.87 -0.46
CA ASP A 88 0.17 -10.11 -0.23
C ASP A 88 1.62 -9.99 -0.69
N ARG A 89 1.85 -9.36 -1.85
CA ARG A 89 3.20 -9.13 -2.36
C ARG A 89 3.98 -8.15 -1.48
N VAL A 90 3.37 -7.03 -1.05
CA VAL A 90 3.99 -6.09 -0.11
C VAL A 90 4.32 -6.75 1.22
N GLN A 91 3.48 -7.66 1.71
CA GLN A 91 3.76 -8.41 2.94
C GLN A 91 4.90 -9.42 2.78
N ALA A 92 5.06 -10.01 1.59
CA ALA A 92 6.10 -10.99 1.30
C ALA A 92 7.46 -10.37 1.03
N ASP A 93 7.50 -9.31 0.20
CA ASP A 93 8.74 -8.68 -0.27
C ASP A 93 9.10 -7.41 0.52
N GLY A 94 8.13 -6.81 1.23
CA GLY A 94 8.31 -5.56 1.95
C GLY A 94 8.85 -5.71 3.37
N ALA A 95 9.51 -4.66 3.84
CA ALA A 95 9.96 -4.60 5.23
C ALA A 95 8.79 -4.27 6.16
N ALA A 96 8.67 -5.01 7.26
CA ALA A 96 7.76 -4.64 8.34
C ALA A 96 8.28 -3.35 9.00
N VAL A 97 7.45 -2.31 9.02
CA VAL A 97 7.76 -1.01 9.62
C VAL A 97 6.85 -0.76 10.80
N ARG A 98 7.29 0.04 11.78
CA ARG A 98 6.38 0.40 12.87
C ARG A 98 5.38 1.44 12.35
N PRO A 99 4.11 1.36 12.79
CA PRO A 99 3.11 2.37 12.41
C PRO A 99 3.51 3.81 12.81
N ALA A 100 4.32 3.98 13.85
CA ALA A 100 4.82 5.29 14.27
C ALA A 100 5.76 5.92 13.23
N ASP A 101 6.66 5.13 12.63
CA ASP A 101 7.62 5.60 11.61
C ASP A 101 6.93 6.05 10.31
N LEU A 102 5.69 5.60 10.06
CA LEU A 102 4.90 6.04 8.92
C LEU A 102 4.28 7.43 9.11
N SER A 103 3.94 7.80 10.35
CA SER A 103 3.29 9.08 10.66
C SER A 103 4.26 10.26 10.62
N GLU A 104 5.54 10.01 10.92
CA GLU A 104 6.59 11.04 10.85
C GLU A 104 6.88 11.51 9.41
N ASN A 105 6.47 10.75 8.40
CA ASN A 105 6.67 11.10 6.99
C ASN A 105 5.51 11.91 6.36
N ALA A 106 4.45 12.23 7.12
CA ALA A 106 3.27 12.95 6.62
C ALA A 106 3.22 14.44 7.02
N GLY A 107 4.23 14.94 7.72
CA GLY A 107 4.34 16.33 8.15
C GLY A 107 5.73 16.88 7.91
N GLY A 108 5.97 17.43 6.72
CA GLY A 108 7.17 18.17 6.34
C GLY A 108 6.86 19.10 5.19
#